data_AF-A0AA35SYW5-F1
#
_entry.id   AF-A0AA35SYW5-F1
#
_cell.length_a   1.000
_cell.length_b   1.000
_cell.length_c   1.000
_cell.angle_alpha   90.00
_cell.angle_beta   90.00
_cell.angle_gamma   90.00
#
_symmetry.space_group_name_H-M   'P 1'
#
loop_
_entity.id
_entity.type
_entity.pdbx_description
1 polymer ?
#
loop_
_entity_poly.entity_id
_entity_poly.type
_entity_poly.pdbx_seq_one_letter_code
_entity_poly.pdbx_strand_id
1 'polypeptide(L)'
;MATHQERQYPDAPEQIVPTSLNDYLEVMTKAVFQSGMSWKVVNTKWPGFQAGFQGFDVAAVAAMDESAIDTLAADTAIIRNRRKIVATVHNAQRLIDLEEEHGGDIRNYLRSQGEFESLIKDVRKQFKYMGDVGTYYWLYVLGEDVPGWDEFCSRGH
;
A
#
# COMPACT_ATOMS: atom_id res chain seq x y z
N MET A 1 16.10 27.53 -14.66
CA MET A 1 14.95 26.83 -15.24
C MET A 1 14.59 25.70 -14.29
N ALA A 2 13.57 25.89 -13.45
CA ALA A 2 13.12 24.86 -12.53
C ALA A 2 12.34 23.81 -13.34
N THR A 3 12.87 22.59 -13.39
CA THR A 3 12.17 21.42 -13.93
C THR A 3 10.89 21.26 -13.11
N HIS A 4 9.71 21.44 -13.73
CA HIS A 4 8.44 21.07 -13.11
C HIS A 4 8.44 19.55 -12.96
N GLN A 5 8.97 19.06 -11.84
CA GLN A 5 8.73 17.70 -11.40
C GLN A 5 7.23 17.66 -11.07
N GLU A 6 6.44 16.97 -11.90
CA GLU A 6 5.02 16.75 -11.61
C GLU A 6 4.92 16.17 -10.20
N ARG A 7 4.15 16.81 -9.32
CA ARG A 7 3.85 16.21 -8.02
C ARG A 7 3.26 14.84 -8.28
N GLN A 8 3.75 13.84 -7.56
CA GLN A 8 3.23 12.47 -7.65
C GLN A 8 1.72 12.43 -7.34
N TYR A 9 1.25 13.34 -6.47
CA TYR A 9 -0.16 13.53 -6.13
C TYR A 9 -0.55 15.02 -6.35
N PRO A 10 -1.61 15.32 -7.11
CA PRO A 10 -2.03 16.70 -7.35
C PRO A 10 -2.63 17.35 -6.10
N ASP A 11 -3.39 16.58 -5.32
CA ASP A 11 -4.11 16.98 -4.11
C ASP A 11 -3.92 15.93 -3.00
N ALA A 12 -4.42 16.24 -1.79
CA ALA A 12 -4.49 15.27 -0.70
C ALA A 12 -5.30 14.04 -1.13
N PRO A 13 -4.78 12.81 -0.92
CA PRO A 13 -5.55 11.59 -1.15
C PRO A 13 -6.84 11.58 -0.32
N GLU A 14 -7.91 11.04 -0.89
CA GLU A 14 -9.15 10.82 -0.14
C GLU A 14 -8.90 9.79 0.98
N GLN A 15 -9.39 10.10 2.18
CA GLN A 15 -9.35 9.18 3.31
C GLN A 15 -10.57 8.27 3.32
N ILE A 16 -10.39 7.04 3.80
CA ILE A 16 -11.45 6.06 3.99
C ILE A 16 -11.53 5.66 5.46
N VAL A 17 -12.66 5.08 5.85
CA VAL A 17 -12.78 4.38 7.14
C VAL A 17 -12.63 2.89 6.84
N PRO A 18 -11.45 2.28 7.08
CA PRO A 18 -11.25 0.87 6.78
C PRO A 18 -12.09 0.00 7.71
N THR A 19 -12.67 -1.05 7.13
CA THR A 19 -13.57 -1.99 7.81
C THR A 19 -12.98 -3.39 7.92
N SER A 20 -11.96 -3.70 7.11
CA SER A 20 -11.30 -5.00 7.08
C SER A 20 -9.85 -4.88 6.59
N LEU A 21 -9.06 -5.96 6.76
CA LEU A 21 -7.72 -6.07 6.17
C LEU A 21 -7.69 -5.89 4.63
N ASN A 22 -8.81 -6.12 3.94
CA ASN A 22 -8.90 -5.94 2.49
C ASN A 22 -8.68 -4.46 2.12
N ASP A 23 -9.26 -3.54 2.90
CA ASP A 23 -9.09 -2.09 2.71
C ASP A 23 -7.61 -1.69 2.93
N TYR A 24 -6.99 -2.23 3.98
CA TYR A 24 -5.57 -2.02 4.26
C TYR A 24 -4.68 -2.54 3.12
N LEU A 25 -4.97 -3.73 2.60
CA LEU A 25 -4.22 -4.33 1.49
C LEU A 25 -4.40 -3.57 0.18
N GLU A 26 -5.62 -3.15 -0.15
CA GLU A 26 -5.91 -2.38 -1.37
C GLU A 26 -5.09 -1.08 -1.40
N VAL A 27 -5.18 -0.29 -0.32
CA VAL A 27 -4.46 0.98 -0.21
C VAL A 27 -2.94 0.74 -0.21
N MET A 28 -2.45 -0.29 0.49
CA MET A 28 -1.03 -0.64 0.51
C MET A 28 -0.52 -1.00 -0.88
N THR A 29 -1.29 -1.83 -1.60
CA THR A 29 -0.93 -2.23 -2.97
C THR A 29 -0.83 -1.00 -3.87
N LYS A 30 -1.71 -0.02 -3.67
CA LYS A 30 -1.67 1.23 -4.44
C LYS A 30 -0.36 1.98 -4.20
N ALA A 31 0.04 2.12 -2.93
CA ALA A 31 1.32 2.72 -2.54
C ALA A 31 2.52 1.96 -3.15
N VAL A 32 2.50 0.62 -3.05
CA VAL A 32 3.52 -0.27 -3.62
C VAL A 32 3.68 -0.02 -5.12
N PHE A 33 2.60 0.08 -5.89
CA PHE A 33 2.69 0.26 -7.34
C PHE A 33 2.96 1.70 -7.76
N GLN A 34 2.56 2.69 -6.96
CA GLN A 34 2.89 4.11 -7.19
C GLN A 34 4.37 4.43 -6.91
N SER A 35 5.10 3.61 -6.14
CA SER A 35 6.55 3.79 -5.98
C SER A 35 7.29 3.72 -7.34
N GLY A 36 7.77 4.85 -7.84
CA GLY A 36 8.44 4.94 -9.14
C GLY A 36 7.52 4.86 -10.36
N MET A 37 6.22 5.10 -10.21
CA MET A 37 5.27 5.18 -11.32
C MET A 37 4.32 6.36 -11.15
N SER A 38 3.88 6.97 -12.27
CA SER A 38 2.88 8.04 -12.19
C SER A 38 1.56 7.52 -11.61
N TRP A 39 0.99 8.31 -10.70
CA TRP A 39 -0.33 8.05 -10.09
C TRP A 39 -1.42 7.81 -11.14
N LYS A 40 -1.38 8.58 -12.25
CA LYS A 40 -2.34 8.47 -13.36
C LYS A 40 -2.30 7.10 -14.04
N VAL A 41 -1.10 6.56 -14.26
CA VAL A 41 -0.95 5.22 -14.87
C VAL A 41 -1.48 4.15 -13.93
N VAL A 42 -1.16 4.22 -12.63
CA VAL A 42 -1.66 3.25 -11.64
C VAL A 42 -3.18 3.29 -11.57
N ASN A 43 -3.79 4.47 -11.47
CA ASN A 43 -5.25 4.61 -11.41
C ASN A 43 -5.96 4.11 -12.66
N THR A 44 -5.41 4.37 -13.84
CA THR A 44 -5.99 3.88 -15.11
C THR A 44 -6.05 2.35 -15.14
N LYS A 45 -5.11 1.68 -14.47
CA LYS A 45 -5.03 0.22 -14.39
C LYS A 45 -5.76 -0.36 -13.17
N TRP A 46 -6.24 0.48 -12.24
CA TRP A 46 -6.78 0.04 -10.95
C TRP A 46 -7.94 -0.98 -11.04
N PRO A 47 -8.89 -0.87 -12.00
CA PRO A 47 -9.91 -1.90 -12.17
C PRO A 47 -9.32 -3.28 -12.49
N GLY A 48 -8.21 -3.33 -13.23
CA GLY A 48 -7.47 -4.57 -13.49
C GLY A 48 -6.83 -5.13 -12.22
N PHE A 49 -6.31 -4.25 -11.35
CA PHE A 49 -5.76 -4.66 -10.05
C PHE A 49 -6.84 -5.23 -9.14
N GLN A 50 -7.99 -4.56 -9.03
CA GLN A 50 -9.13 -5.05 -8.26
C GLN A 50 -9.58 -6.43 -8.75
N ALA A 51 -9.69 -6.65 -10.06
CA ALA A 51 -10.02 -7.97 -10.59
C ALA A 51 -8.91 -9.01 -10.34
N GLY A 52 -7.66 -8.68 -10.65
CA GLY A 52 -6.52 -9.60 -10.56
C GLY A 52 -6.18 -10.03 -9.12
N PHE A 53 -6.42 -9.16 -8.15
CA PHE A 53 -6.25 -9.43 -6.72
C PHE A 53 -7.56 -9.80 -6.02
N GLN A 54 -8.59 -10.25 -6.76
CA GLN A 54 -9.85 -10.77 -6.20
C GLN A 54 -10.55 -9.79 -5.23
N GLY A 55 -10.62 -8.51 -5.61
CA GLY A 55 -11.16 -7.45 -4.76
C GLY A 55 -10.31 -7.15 -3.54
N PHE A 56 -9.02 -7.51 -3.57
CA PHE A 56 -8.09 -7.43 -2.45
C PHE A 56 -8.53 -8.22 -1.23
N ASP A 57 -9.25 -9.34 -1.42
CA ASP A 57 -9.47 -10.30 -0.35
C ASP A 57 -8.13 -10.77 0.22
N VAL A 58 -7.82 -10.38 1.46
CA VAL A 58 -6.49 -10.56 2.04
C VAL A 58 -6.10 -12.03 2.12
N ALA A 59 -7.07 -12.91 2.41
CA ALA A 59 -6.84 -14.35 2.53
C ALA A 59 -6.58 -14.97 1.16
N ALA A 60 -7.37 -14.60 0.14
CA ALA A 60 -7.19 -15.07 -1.22
C ALA A 60 -5.86 -14.59 -1.82
N VAL A 61 -5.48 -13.34 -1.58
CA VAL A 61 -4.20 -12.79 -2.03
C VAL A 61 -3.03 -13.45 -1.30
N ALA A 62 -3.12 -13.65 0.02
CA ALA A 62 -2.11 -14.33 0.81
C ALA A 62 -1.89 -15.80 0.38
N ALA A 63 -2.93 -16.45 -0.15
CA ALA A 63 -2.91 -17.83 -0.63
C ALA A 63 -2.47 -17.99 -2.10
N MET A 64 -2.17 -16.89 -2.81
CA MET A 64 -1.71 -16.97 -4.20
C MET A 64 -0.41 -17.76 -4.33
N ASP A 65 -0.43 -18.76 -5.21
CA ASP A 65 0.73 -19.55 -5.55
C ASP A 65 1.52 -18.95 -6.72
N GLU A 66 2.62 -19.61 -7.09
CA GLU A 66 3.49 -19.18 -8.19
C GLU A 66 2.75 -19.10 -9.53
N SER A 67 1.78 -19.99 -9.78
CA SER A 67 0.99 -20.03 -11.01
C SER A 67 0.04 -18.83 -11.11
N ALA A 68 -0.62 -18.47 -10.01
CA ALA A 68 -1.44 -17.27 -9.92
C ALA A 68 -0.60 -16.00 -10.12
N ILE A 69 0.58 -15.95 -9.48
CA ILE A 69 1.53 -14.84 -9.62
C ILE A 69 1.99 -14.69 -11.07
N ASP A 70 2.35 -15.78 -11.75
CA ASP A 70 2.81 -15.74 -13.14
C ASP A 70 1.69 -15.35 -14.11
N THR A 71 0.48 -15.83 -13.87
CA THR A 71 -0.73 -15.44 -14.62
C THR A 71 -0.93 -13.92 -14.51
N LEU A 72 -0.91 -13.40 -13.28
CA LEU A 72 -1.10 -11.98 -13.03
C LEU A 72 0.07 -11.14 -13.59
N ALA A 73 1.30 -11.64 -13.53
CA ALA A 73 2.47 -10.99 -14.11
C ALA A 73 2.44 -10.92 -15.64
N ALA A 74 1.67 -11.79 -16.30
CA ALA A 74 1.43 -11.74 -17.74
C ALA A 74 0.25 -10.83 -18.13
N ASP A 75 -0.64 -10.49 -17.19
CA ASP A 75 -1.86 -9.74 -17.45
C ASP A 75 -1.58 -8.26 -17.82
N THR A 76 -2.08 -7.86 -18.98
CA THR A 76 -1.93 -6.50 -19.52
C THR A 76 -2.92 -5.50 -18.92
N ALA A 77 -3.95 -5.97 -18.21
CA ALA A 77 -4.88 -5.14 -17.47
C ALA A 77 -4.22 -4.46 -16.26
N ILE A 78 -3.10 -5.00 -15.76
CA ILE A 78 -2.32 -4.43 -14.67
C ILE A 78 -0.92 -3.98 -15.11
N ILE A 79 -0.16 -3.44 -14.17
CA ILE A 79 1.27 -3.20 -14.35
C ILE A 79 2.01 -4.51 -14.13
N ARG A 80 2.58 -5.07 -15.21
CA ARG A 80 3.32 -6.34 -15.23
C ARG A 80 4.66 -6.25 -14.50
N ASN A 81 4.61 -6.09 -13.19
CA ASN A 81 5.77 -6.07 -12.30
C ASN A 81 5.67 -7.23 -11.32
N ARG A 82 6.20 -8.38 -11.72
CA ARG A 82 6.21 -9.62 -10.93
C ARG A 82 6.74 -9.42 -9.51
N ARG A 83 7.80 -8.61 -9.33
CA ARG A 83 8.39 -8.38 -8.00
C ARG A 83 7.44 -7.64 -7.05
N LYS A 84 6.64 -6.70 -7.58
CA LYS A 84 5.62 -5.99 -6.79
C LYS A 84 4.36 -6.83 -6.55
N ILE A 85 4.03 -7.75 -7.48
CA ILE A 85 2.96 -8.73 -7.27
C ILE A 85 3.33 -9.69 -6.13
N VAL A 86 4.52 -10.30 -6.18
CA VAL A 86 5.04 -11.15 -5.10
C VAL A 86 5.09 -10.40 -3.77
N ALA A 87 5.49 -9.12 -3.79
CA ALA A 87 5.48 -8.29 -2.60
C ALA A 87 4.06 -8.06 -2.05
N THR A 88 3.05 -7.93 -2.90
CA THR A 88 1.66 -7.78 -2.49
C THR A 88 1.16 -9.03 -1.78
N VAL A 89 1.49 -10.22 -2.29
CA VAL A 89 1.20 -11.51 -1.63
C VAL A 89 1.87 -11.60 -0.26
N HIS A 90 3.18 -11.29 -0.18
CA HIS A 90 3.89 -11.23 1.10
C HIS A 90 3.26 -10.23 2.08
N ASN A 91 2.85 -9.06 1.60
CA ASN A 91 2.26 -8.03 2.44
C ASN A 91 0.88 -8.45 2.95
N ALA A 92 0.08 -9.15 2.16
CA ALA A 92 -1.19 -9.74 2.59
C ALA A 92 -0.97 -10.76 3.72
N GLN A 93 0.00 -11.66 3.56
CA GLN A 93 0.40 -12.61 4.61
C GLN A 93 0.81 -11.87 5.89
N ARG A 94 1.64 -10.84 5.77
CA ARG A 94 2.12 -10.10 6.95
C ARG A 94 1.02 -9.29 7.63
N LEU A 95 0.04 -8.78 6.89
CA LEU A 95 -1.13 -8.12 7.48
C LEU A 95 -1.91 -9.08 8.37
N ILE A 96 -2.15 -10.31 7.91
CA ILE A 96 -2.83 -11.35 8.68
C ILE A 96 -2.02 -11.68 9.95
N ASP A 97 -0.73 -11.97 9.81
CA ASP A 97 0.12 -12.31 10.96
C ASP A 97 0.11 -11.20 12.02
N LEU A 98 0.24 -9.94 11.60
CA LEU A 98 0.27 -8.79 12.51
C LEU A 98 -1.08 -8.57 13.19
N GLU A 99 -2.18 -8.76 12.48
CA GLU A 99 -3.52 -8.69 13.07
C GLU A 99 -3.70 -9.77 14.15
N GLU A 100 -3.31 -11.01 13.86
CA GLU A 100 -3.38 -12.13 14.80
C GLU A 100 -2.48 -11.90 16.03
N GLU A 101 -1.23 -11.46 15.81
CA GLU A 101 -0.27 -11.10 16.87
C GLU A 101 -0.80 -9.99 17.80
N HIS A 102 -1.72 -9.14 17.31
CA HIS A 102 -2.24 -7.97 18.02
C HIS A 102 -3.74 -8.06 18.36
N GLY A 103 -4.22 -9.29 18.56
CA GLY A 103 -5.55 -9.54 19.13
C GLY A 103 -6.70 -9.42 18.14
N GLY A 104 -6.44 -9.63 16.84
CA GLY A 104 -7.46 -9.63 15.80
C GLY A 104 -7.82 -8.25 15.26
N ASP A 105 -6.99 -7.23 15.50
CA ASP A 105 -7.17 -5.89 14.93
C ASP A 105 -5.82 -5.26 14.54
N ILE A 106 -5.60 -5.06 13.24
CA ILE A 106 -4.37 -4.43 12.71
C ILE A 106 -4.12 -3.03 13.28
N ARG A 107 -5.15 -2.31 13.72
CA ARG A 107 -4.99 -0.97 14.34
C ARG A 107 -4.24 -1.06 15.66
N ASN A 108 -4.36 -2.18 16.39
CA ASN A 108 -3.60 -2.39 17.61
C ASN A 108 -2.10 -2.50 17.31
N TYR A 109 -1.73 -3.14 16.20
CA TYR A 109 -0.35 -3.15 15.72
C TYR A 109 0.14 -1.75 15.36
N LEU A 110 -0.62 -1.00 14.56
CA LEU A 110 -0.21 0.34 14.12
C LEU A 110 0.01 1.28 15.32
N ARG A 111 -0.90 1.24 16.30
CA ARG A 111 -0.84 2.06 17.52
C ARG A 111 0.24 1.61 18.50
N SER A 112 0.72 0.36 18.43
CA SER A 112 1.78 -0.12 19.33
C SER A 112 3.16 0.45 19.00
N GLN A 113 3.34 1.04 17.81
CA GLN A 113 4.62 1.61 17.37
C GLN A 113 4.95 2.98 18.02
N GLY A 114 3.98 3.63 18.65
CA GLY A 114 4.13 4.96 19.24
C GLY A 114 4.22 6.05 18.17
N GLU A 115 5.35 6.76 18.12
CA GLU A 115 5.54 7.92 17.26
C GLU A 115 5.64 7.57 15.76
N PHE A 116 5.21 8.50 14.90
CA PHE A 116 5.17 8.34 13.44
C PHE A 116 6.50 7.87 12.81
N GLU A 117 7.64 8.40 13.27
CA GLU A 117 8.96 8.02 12.76
C GLU A 117 9.34 6.57 13.10
N SER A 118 8.89 6.07 14.25
CA SER A 118 9.07 4.67 14.64
C SER A 118 8.15 3.76 13.83
N LEU A 119 6.91 4.19 13.61
CA LEU A 119 5.94 3.49 12.76
C LEU A 119 6.45 3.34 11.33
N ILE A 120 6.98 4.40 10.70
CA ILE A 120 7.59 4.30 9.35
C ILE A 120 8.69 3.23 9.31
N LYS A 121 9.59 3.25 10.30
CA LYS A 121 10.71 2.30 10.36
C LYS A 121 10.23 0.87 10.50
N ASP A 122 9.22 0.62 11.32
CA ASP A 122 8.67 -0.72 11.48
C ASP A 122 7.91 -1.17 10.22
N VAL A 123 7.03 -0.33 9.65
CA VAL A 123 6.32 -0.66 8.40
C VAL A 123 7.29 -1.05 7.28
N ARG A 124 8.42 -0.33 7.14
CA ARG A 124 9.48 -0.66 6.17
C ARG A 124 10.13 -2.03 6.40
N LYS A 125 10.18 -2.46 7.66
CA LYS A 125 10.74 -3.75 8.05
C LYS A 125 9.73 -4.87 7.82
N GLN A 126 8.47 -4.65 8.15
CA GLN A 126 7.39 -5.64 8.02
C GLN A 126 6.96 -5.83 6.56
N PHE A 127 6.82 -4.76 5.80
CA PHE A 127 6.21 -4.77 4.47
C PHE A 127 7.20 -4.45 3.35
N LYS A 128 7.01 -5.06 2.19
CA LYS A 128 7.86 -4.88 1.01
C LYS A 128 7.37 -3.70 0.18
N TYR A 129 8.31 -2.95 -0.38
CA TYR A 129 8.07 -1.76 -1.23
C TYR A 129 7.32 -0.61 -0.54
N MET A 130 7.33 -0.58 0.79
CA MET A 130 6.76 0.49 1.60
C MET A 130 7.87 1.46 2.04
N GLY A 131 8.27 2.38 1.17
CA GLY A 131 9.18 3.49 1.54
C GLY A 131 8.43 4.64 2.21
N ASP A 132 9.13 5.66 2.71
CA ASP A 132 8.56 6.71 3.57
C ASP A 132 7.30 7.38 2.97
N VAL A 133 7.35 7.78 1.70
CA VAL A 133 6.19 8.36 0.98
C VAL A 133 5.04 7.37 0.80
N GLY A 134 5.35 6.11 0.50
CA GLY A 134 4.34 5.07 0.32
C GLY A 134 3.66 4.70 1.65
N THR A 135 4.44 4.62 2.72
CA THR A 135 3.97 4.38 4.09
C THR A 135 3.09 5.52 4.56
N TYR A 136 3.53 6.77 4.36
CA TYR A 136 2.71 7.92 4.69
C TYR A 136 1.39 7.92 3.93
N TYR A 137 1.42 7.74 2.61
CA TYR A 137 0.20 7.64 1.79
C TYR A 137 -0.76 6.58 2.33
N TRP A 138 -0.23 5.39 2.65
CA TRP A 138 -1.03 4.28 3.15
C TRP A 138 -1.72 4.63 4.46
N LEU A 139 -0.98 5.10 5.44
CA LEU A 139 -1.52 5.48 6.75
C LEU A 139 -2.48 6.66 6.66
N TYR A 140 -2.13 7.67 5.86
CA TYR A 140 -2.96 8.86 5.66
C TYR A 140 -4.31 8.52 5.05
N VAL A 141 -4.34 7.72 3.98
CA VAL A 141 -5.59 7.29 3.31
C VAL A 141 -6.44 6.44 4.26
N LEU A 142 -5.84 5.64 5.13
CA LEU A 142 -6.56 4.83 6.11
C LEU A 142 -7.07 5.63 7.32
N GLY A 143 -6.79 6.93 7.39
CA GLY A 143 -7.20 7.79 8.49
C GLY A 143 -6.45 7.51 9.80
N GLU A 144 -5.26 6.93 9.73
CA GLU A 144 -4.39 6.71 10.89
C GLU A 144 -3.75 8.03 11.35
N ASP A 145 -3.28 8.06 12.59
CA ASP A 145 -2.69 9.26 13.19
C ASP A 145 -1.30 9.56 12.60
N VAL A 146 -1.26 10.45 11.61
CA VAL A 146 -0.05 10.87 10.90
C VAL A 146 -0.03 12.38 10.68
N PRO A 147 1.14 12.99 10.39
CA PRO A 147 1.22 14.40 10.05
C PRO A 147 0.23 14.82 8.95
N GLY A 148 -0.26 16.05 9.01
CA GLY A 148 -1.17 16.59 8.00
C GLY A 148 -0.54 16.61 6.59
N TRP A 149 -1.36 16.56 5.55
CA TRP A 149 -0.91 16.48 4.15
C TRP A 149 0.09 17.57 3.76
N ASP A 150 -0.21 18.82 4.10
CA ASP A 150 0.64 19.96 3.78
C ASP A 150 1.96 19.92 4.57
N GLU A 151 1.90 19.48 5.83
CA GLU A 151 3.10 19.29 6.65
C GLU A 151 4.00 18.22 6.03
N PHE A 152 3.45 17.06 5.68
CA PHE A 152 4.21 15.99 5.05
C PHE A 152 4.82 16.44 3.71
N CYS A 153 4.05 17.13 2.87
CA CYS A 153 4.53 17.64 1.58
C CYS A 153 5.66 18.66 1.72
N SER A 154 5.74 19.39 2.84
CA SER A 154 6.80 20.35 3.11
C SER A 154 8.15 19.70 3.48
N ARG A 155 8.16 18.41 3.85
CA ARG A 155 9.32 17.71 4.44
C ARG A 155 10.39 17.24 3.45
N GLY A 156 10.33 17.61 2.17
CA GLY A 156 11.45 17.47 1.21
C GLY A 156 12.04 16.05 1.11
N HIS A 157 11.22 15.08 0.71
CA HIS A 157 11.57 13.65 0.58
C HIS A 157 12.22 13.30 -0.76
#